data_AF-A0A2I0QCT2-F1
#
_entry.id   AF-A0A2I0QCT2-F1
#
_cell.length_a   1.000
_cell.length_b   1.000
_cell.length_c   1.000
_cell.angle_alpha   90.00
_cell.angle_beta   90.00
_cell.angle_gamma   90.00
#
_symmetry.space_group_name_H-M   'P 1'
#
loop_
_entity.id
_entity.type
_entity.pdbx_description
1 polymer ?
#
loop_
_entity_poly.entity_id
_entity_poly.type
_entity_poly.pdbx_seq_one_letter_code
_entity_poly.pdbx_strand_id
1 'polypeptide(L)' 'MASFPEAEVRIFKGVCMRCNARNPLKATLCRKCGKTNTIRRKNKKRAAA' A
#
# COMPACT_ATOMS: atom_id res chain seq x y z
N MET A 1 4.00 4.47 -19.56
CA MET A 1 5.03 4.07 -18.57
C MET A 1 5.45 2.66 -18.91
N ALA A 2 6.75 2.41 -19.07
CA ALA A 2 7.26 1.04 -19.20
C ALA A 2 6.89 0.25 -17.94
N SER A 3 6.30 -0.93 -18.13
CA SER A 3 5.90 -1.82 -17.04
C SER A 3 7.05 -2.77 -16.74
N PHE A 4 7.49 -2.80 -15.48
CA PHE A 4 8.54 -3.72 -15.03
C PHE A 4 7.90 -4.76 -14.09
N PRO A 5 7.79 -6.03 -14.50
CA PRO A 5 7.08 -7.05 -13.73
C PRO A 5 7.69 -7.28 -12.34
N GLU A 6 9.02 -7.17 -12.20
CA GLU A 6 9.73 -7.32 -10.93
C GLU A 6 9.35 -6.22 -9.93
N ALA A 7 9.14 -4.99 -10.44
CA ALA A 7 8.73 -3.86 -9.62
C ALA A 7 7.27 -4.02 -9.15
N GLU A 8 6.38 -4.50 -10.01
CA GLU A 8 4.95 -4.67 -9.69
C GLU A 8 4.68 -5.64 -8.53
N VAL A 9 5.53 -6.66 -8.39
CA VAL A 9 5.45 -7.62 -7.28
C VAL A 9 5.92 -6.99 -5.96
N ARG A 10 6.90 -6.07 -6.03
CA ARG A 10 7.53 -5.44 -4.84
C ARG A 10 6.83 -4.17 -4.35
N ILE A 11 5.99 -3.54 -5.16
CA ILE A 11 5.28 -2.31 -4.77
C ILE A 11 4.37 -2.54 -3.55
N PHE A 12 4.44 -1.62 -2.58
CA PHE A 12 3.58 -1.61 -1.40
C PHE A 12 2.11 -1.36 -1.75
N LYS A 13 1.24 -2.31 -1.40
CA LYS A 13 -0.22 -2.29 -1.69
C LYS A 13 -1.09 -1.99 -0.47
N GLY A 14 -0.53 -1.82 0.72
CA GLY A 14 -1.27 -1.39 1.90
C GLY A 14 -1.30 0.14 2.00
N VAL A 15 -2.40 0.73 2.49
CA VAL A 15 -2.53 2.17 2.73
C VAL A 15 -3.03 2.38 4.16
N CYS A 16 -2.37 3.24 4.93
CA CYS A 16 -2.83 3.62 6.27
C CYS A 16 -4.05 4.54 6.18
N MET A 17 -5.10 4.25 6.93
CA MET A 17 -6.33 5.07 6.98
C MET A 17 -6.17 6.40 7.71
N ARG A 18 -5.06 6.62 8.43
CA ARG A 18 -4.80 7.87 9.18
C ARG A 18 -3.88 8.83 8.45
N CYS A 19 -2.81 8.33 7.83
CA CYS A 19 -1.76 9.16 7.21
C CYS A 19 -1.54 8.89 5.72
N ASN A 20 -2.33 8.01 5.11
CA ASN A 20 -2.24 7.61 3.70
C ASN A 20 -0.87 7.05 3.23
N ALA A 21 0.03 6.72 4.16
CA ALA A 21 1.32 6.11 3.83
C ALA A 21 1.14 4.69 3.24
N ARG A 22 2.01 4.33 2.28
CA ARG A 22 2.02 3.00 1.67
C ARG A 22 2.82 2.00 2.51
N ASN A 23 2.18 0.92 2.92
CA ASN A 23 2.75 -0.12 3.76
C ASN A 23 2.75 -1.50 3.09
N PRO A 24 3.59 -2.44 3.57
CA PRO A 24 3.53 -3.83 3.17
C PRO A 24 2.15 -4.41 3.47
N LEU A 25 1.72 -5.40 2.68
CA LEU A 25 0.44 -6.08 2.89
C LEU A 25 0.33 -6.79 4.24
N LYS A 26 1.46 -7.28 4.78
CA LYS A 26 1.53 -8.02 6.04
C LYS A 26 1.96 -7.14 7.23
N ALA A 27 2.01 -5.81 7.07
CA ALA A 27 2.41 -4.93 8.17
C ALA A 27 1.28 -4.76 9.18
N THR A 28 1.62 -4.97 10.46
CA THR A 28 0.73 -4.74 11.62
C THR A 28 0.77 -3.28 12.08
N LEU A 29 1.84 -2.56 11.77
CA LEU A 29 2.12 -1.19 12.18
C LEU A 29 2.41 -0.29 10.99
N CYS A 30 1.86 0.93 10.99
CA CYS A 30 2.18 1.92 9.98
C CYS A 30 3.59 2.48 10.17
N ARG A 31 4.45 2.35 9.14
CA ARG A 31 5.84 2.85 9.17
C ARG A 31 5.98 4.36 9.39
N LYS A 32 4.93 5.14 9.14
CA LYS A 32 4.96 6.61 9.29
C LYS A 32 4.36 7.09 10.61
N CYS A 33 3.20 6.57 11.00
CA CYS A 33 2.46 7.09 12.17
C CYS A 33 2.43 6.14 13.37
N GLY A 34 3.03 4.95 13.28
CA GLY A 34 3.08 3.98 14.39
C GLY A 34 1.73 3.36 14.78
N LYS A 35 0.62 3.76 14.18
CA LYS A 35 -0.71 3.27 14.58
C LYS A 35 -0.93 1.82 14.09
N THR A 36 -1.26 0.94 15.02
CA THR A 36 -1.58 -0.47 14.76
C THR A 36 -2.94 -0.64 14.09
N ASN A 37 -3.11 -1.72 13.31
CA ASN A 37 -4.40 -2.14 12.74
C ASN A 37 -5.15 -1.07 11.91
N THR A 38 -4.43 -0.10 11.33
CA THR A 38 -5.03 0.94 10.48
C THR A 38 -4.68 0.80 8.99
N ILE A 39 -4.10 -0.33 8.59
CA ILE A 39 -3.65 -0.55 7.22
C ILE A 39 -4.72 -1.33 6.46
N ARG A 40 -5.23 -0.74 5.38
CA ARG A 40 -6.15 -1.39 4.44
C ARG A 40 -5.43 -1.79 3.16
N ARG A 41 -5.97 -2.77 2.44
CA ARG A 41 -5.51 -3.11 1.09
C ARG A 41 -5.95 -2.01 0.11
N LYS A 42 -5.03 -1.53 -0.73
CA LYS A 42 -5.35 -0.63 -1.85
C LYS A 42 -6.12 -1.40 -2.92
N ASN A 43 -7.08 -0.74 -3.55
CA ASN A 43 -7.87 -1.36 -4.62
C ASN A 43 -6.94 -1.80 -5.77
N LYS A 44 -7.16 -3.02 -6.29
CA LYS A 44 -6.36 -3.58 -7.40
C LYS A 44 -6.80 -2.99 -8.74
N LYS A 45 -8.06 -2.53 -8.84
CA LYS A 45 -8.57 -1.85 -10.02
C LYS A 45 -7.87 -0.50 -10.15
N ARG A 46 -7.34 -0.20 -11.33
CA ARG A 46 -6.99 1.18 -11.69
C ARG A 46 -8.27 2.01 -11.58
N ALA A 47 -8.18 3.23 -11.04
CA ALA A 47 -9.28 4.17 -11.18
C ALA A 47 -9.56 4.27 -12.68
N ALA A 48 -10.82 4.05 -13.09
CA ALA A 48 -11.21 4.25 -14.48
C ALA A 48 -10.81 5.69 -14.86
N ALA A 49 -10.21 5.83 -16.04
CA ALA A 49 -9.80 7.12 -16.58
C ALA A 49 -11.02 7.98 -16.90
#